data_AF-M0M753-F1
#
_entry.id   AF-M0M753-F1
#
_cell.length_a   1.000
_cell.length_b   1.000
_cell.length_c   1.000
_cell.angle_alpha   90.00
_cell.angle_beta   90.00
_cell.angle_gamma   90.00
#
_symmetry.space_group_name_H-M   'P 1'
#
loop_
_entity.id
_entity.type
_entity.pdbx_description
1 polymer ?
#
loop_
_entity_poly.entity_id
_entity_poly.type
_entity_poly.pdbx_seq_one_letter_code
_entity_poly.pdbx_strand_id
1 'polypeptide(L)'
;MTGSSEVATFVTLEEGHTVSAAYWFLGIDIYVVFLPLLAFLFGYGTIATERDEGTLSILGSLPVTRFDIYIGKALARVLVFMGVSFVGVLAGSFGLVITTSVAAVSFSHLLGAVWSALFSAALVSIAVTLSALLSSRLHALSGAIAGYFGLVFGAVWTLGIAPIAIVGHPFHGYSVLIAGVFDTMYPSLEITLSSGSQSAETLLWVVTAPVAVLVLFVWVCCPLAVGYLGFRNEVFLS
;
A
#
# COMPACT_ATOMS: atom_id res chain seq x y z
N MET A 1 -40.50 22.92 17.58
CA MET A 1 -39.44 22.51 18.53
C MET A 1 -38.60 21.43 17.85
N THR A 2 -37.35 21.81 17.52
CA THR A 2 -36.13 20.97 17.47
C THR A 2 -36.19 19.72 16.59
N GLY A 3 -35.53 19.63 15.43
CA GLY A 3 -34.18 20.06 15.09
C GLY A 3 -33.47 18.82 14.53
N SER A 4 -33.73 18.48 13.26
CA SER A 4 -33.08 17.36 12.59
C SER A 4 -31.69 17.77 12.16
N SER A 5 -30.70 17.15 12.79
CA SER A 5 -29.27 17.21 12.52
C SER A 5 -28.95 17.29 11.03
N GLU A 6 -28.25 18.36 10.64
CA GLU A 6 -27.36 18.37 9.47
C GLU A 6 -26.29 17.30 9.69
N VAL A 7 -26.59 16.06 9.28
CA VAL A 7 -25.56 15.04 9.10
C VAL A 7 -24.89 15.39 7.78
N ALA A 8 -23.64 15.83 7.88
CA ALA A 8 -22.79 16.28 6.81
C ALA A 8 -23.03 15.52 5.50
N THR A 9 -23.61 16.23 4.53
CA THR A 9 -23.70 15.83 3.13
C THR A 9 -22.27 15.72 2.60
N PHE A 10 -21.68 14.53 2.74
CA PHE A 10 -20.48 14.17 2.01
C PHE A 10 -20.81 14.28 0.52
N VAL A 11 -19.92 14.93 -0.22
CA VAL A 11 -19.98 15.19 -1.66
C VAL A 11 -20.70 14.04 -2.40
N THR A 12 -21.96 14.25 -2.75
CA THR A 12 -22.67 13.40 -3.70
C THR A 12 -22.08 13.72 -5.07
N LEU A 13 -21.36 12.76 -5.65
CA LEU A 13 -20.88 12.89 -7.03
C LEU A 13 -22.12 13.04 -7.93
N GLU A 14 -22.25 14.20 -8.57
CA GLU A 14 -23.33 14.51 -9.50
C GLU A 14 -23.26 13.55 -10.72
N GLU A 15 -24.39 13.28 -11.39
CA GLU A 15 -24.39 12.49 -12.64
C GLU A 15 -23.48 13.18 -13.68
N GLY A 16 -22.25 12.68 -13.85
CA GLY A 16 -21.25 13.28 -14.76
C GLY A 16 -19.77 13.12 -14.37
N HIS A 17 -19.43 12.65 -13.17
CA HIS A 17 -18.02 12.44 -12.79
C HIS A 17 -17.39 11.21 -13.48
N THR A 18 -16.16 11.35 -13.96
CA THR A 18 -15.39 10.22 -14.51
C THR A 18 -15.00 9.23 -13.41
N VAL A 19 -14.84 7.94 -13.76
CA VAL A 19 -14.42 6.87 -12.81
C VAL A 19 -13.11 7.24 -12.09
N SER A 20 -12.20 7.92 -12.79
CA SER A 20 -10.96 8.44 -12.19
C SER A 20 -11.24 9.48 -11.10
N ALA A 21 -12.16 10.41 -11.30
CA ALA A 21 -12.50 11.42 -10.30
C ALA A 21 -13.12 10.79 -9.05
N ALA A 22 -14.02 9.82 -9.22
CA ALA A 22 -14.62 9.10 -8.11
C ALA A 22 -13.58 8.37 -7.25
N TYR A 23 -12.62 7.68 -7.89
CA TYR A 23 -11.52 7.01 -7.18
C TYR A 23 -10.67 8.01 -6.35
N TRP A 24 -10.36 9.18 -6.92
CA TRP A 24 -9.56 10.20 -6.21
C TRP A 24 -10.29 10.81 -5.03
N PHE A 25 -11.59 11.11 -5.16
CA PHE A 25 -12.34 11.76 -4.08
C PHE A 25 -12.79 10.80 -2.99
N LEU A 26 -12.98 9.51 -3.31
CA LEU A 26 -13.46 8.51 -2.35
C LEU A 26 -12.34 7.66 -1.75
N GLY A 27 -11.24 7.46 -2.48
CA GLY A 27 -10.16 6.54 -2.08
C GLY A 27 -8.95 7.21 -1.43
N ILE A 28 -8.84 8.55 -1.48
CA ILE A 28 -7.73 9.27 -0.85
C ILE A 28 -8.09 9.74 0.54
N ASP A 29 -7.26 9.31 1.46
CA ASP A 29 -7.17 9.81 2.82
C ASP A 29 -5.70 10.15 3.14
N ILE A 30 -5.49 10.77 4.30
CA ILE A 30 -4.15 11.13 4.76
C ILE A 30 -3.21 9.92 4.86
N TYR A 31 -3.73 8.75 5.24
CA TYR A 31 -2.96 7.54 5.42
C TYR A 31 -2.48 6.98 4.07
N VAL A 32 -3.34 6.93 3.05
CA VAL A 32 -3.02 6.46 1.69
C VAL A 32 -2.02 7.38 0.99
N VAL A 33 -1.97 8.66 1.33
CA VAL A 33 -0.97 9.61 0.77
C VAL A 33 0.35 9.56 1.54
N PHE A 34 0.33 9.62 2.87
CA PHE A 34 1.56 9.73 3.66
C PHE A 34 2.26 8.39 3.89
N LEU A 35 1.53 7.28 4.04
CA LEU A 35 2.14 5.99 4.33
C LEU A 35 3.08 5.52 3.19
N PRO A 36 2.70 5.61 1.89
CA PRO A 36 3.62 5.33 0.80
C PRO A 36 4.85 6.21 0.85
N LEU A 37 4.71 7.51 1.08
CA LEU A 37 5.85 8.43 1.17
C LEU A 37 6.85 7.94 2.22
N LEU A 38 6.36 7.62 3.43
CA LEU A 38 7.18 7.08 4.51
C LEU A 38 7.79 5.72 4.16
N ALA A 39 7.05 4.84 3.50
CA ALA A 39 7.52 3.52 3.09
C ALA A 39 8.67 3.63 2.06
N PHE A 40 8.53 4.51 1.07
CA PHE A 40 9.55 4.78 0.07
C PHE A 40 10.81 5.41 0.68
N LEU A 41 10.65 6.41 1.56
CA LEU A 41 11.78 7.01 2.29
C LEU A 41 12.43 6.05 3.30
N PHE A 42 11.69 5.10 3.84
CA PHE A 42 12.26 4.10 4.75
C PHE A 42 13.03 3.02 3.97
N GLY A 43 12.52 2.61 2.81
CA GLY A 43 13.05 1.50 2.02
C GLY A 43 14.19 1.84 1.05
N TYR A 44 14.31 3.09 0.58
CA TYR A 44 15.26 3.45 -0.50
C TYR A 44 16.72 3.12 -0.20
N GLY A 45 17.11 3.14 1.07
CA GLY A 45 18.49 2.93 1.52
C GLY A 45 18.83 1.49 1.89
N THR A 46 17.96 0.52 1.61
CA THR A 46 18.13 -0.86 2.07
C THR A 46 19.35 -1.56 1.46
N ILE A 47 19.60 -1.34 0.17
CA ILE A 47 20.69 -1.97 -0.58
C ILE A 47 21.61 -0.89 -1.18
N ALA A 48 21.05 0.11 -1.84
CA ALA A 48 21.83 1.15 -2.54
C ALA A 48 22.81 1.90 -1.63
N THR A 49 22.41 2.23 -0.40
CA THR A 49 23.30 2.92 0.56
C THR A 49 24.49 2.05 0.95
N GLU A 50 24.24 0.78 1.27
CA GLU A 50 25.31 -0.15 1.66
C GLU A 50 26.21 -0.53 0.48
N ARG A 51 25.68 -0.48 -0.75
CA ARG A 51 26.46 -0.63 -1.97
C ARG A 51 27.46 0.52 -2.12
N ASP A 52 26.99 1.75 -1.97
CA ASP A 52 27.83 2.95 -2.05
C ASP A 52 28.88 3.01 -0.93
N GLU A 53 28.55 2.53 0.26
CA GLU A 53 29.48 2.47 1.41
C GLU A 53 30.47 1.29 1.32
N GLY A 54 30.30 0.38 0.36
CA GLY A 54 31.16 -0.81 0.20
C GLY A 54 30.88 -1.95 1.20
N THR A 55 29.90 -1.78 2.10
CA THR A 55 29.49 -2.77 3.11
C THR A 55 29.08 -4.10 2.48
N LEU A 56 28.47 -4.08 1.30
CA LEU A 56 28.10 -5.31 0.57
C LEU A 56 29.30 -6.16 0.15
N SER A 57 30.44 -5.53 -0.14
CA SER A 57 31.68 -6.26 -0.48
C SER A 57 32.23 -7.01 0.74
N ILE A 58 32.21 -6.35 1.90
CA ILE A 58 32.61 -6.97 3.17
C ILE A 58 31.69 -8.15 3.51
N LEU A 59 30.36 -7.98 3.38
CA LEU A 59 29.42 -9.08 3.59
C LEU A 59 29.62 -10.23 2.61
N GLY A 60 30.02 -9.95 1.36
CA GLY A 60 30.33 -10.95 0.36
C GLY A 60 31.60 -11.78 0.65
N SER A 61 32.48 -11.31 1.54
CA SER A 61 33.67 -12.06 2.00
C SER A 61 33.34 -13.15 3.03
N LEU A 62 32.15 -13.06 3.65
CA LEU A 62 31.66 -14.07 4.60
C LEU A 62 31.03 -15.25 3.84
N PRO A 63 30.98 -16.45 4.43
CA PRO A 63 30.37 -17.64 3.82
C PRO A 63 28.83 -17.59 3.87
N VAL A 64 28.25 -16.50 3.35
CA VAL A 64 26.80 -16.27 3.27
C VAL A 64 26.38 -16.18 1.80
N THR A 65 25.19 -16.69 1.47
CA THR A 65 24.71 -16.58 0.09
C THR A 65 24.13 -15.20 -0.18
N ARG A 66 24.16 -14.78 -1.45
CA ARG A 66 23.54 -13.52 -1.90
C ARG A 66 22.04 -13.47 -1.61
N PHE A 67 21.38 -14.63 -1.70
CA PHE A 67 19.97 -14.77 -1.35
C PHE A 67 19.75 -14.46 0.13
N ASP A 68 20.57 -15.04 1.02
CA ASP A 68 20.47 -14.82 2.46
C ASP A 68 20.67 -13.34 2.83
N ILE A 69 21.65 -12.68 2.21
CA ILE A 69 21.89 -11.24 2.41
C ILE A 69 20.66 -10.42 1.99
N TYR A 70 20.16 -10.65 0.77
CA TYR A 70 19.05 -9.87 0.22
C TYR A 70 17.76 -10.11 1.02
N ILE A 71 17.37 -11.36 1.22
CA ILE A 71 16.11 -11.70 1.87
C ILE A 71 16.12 -11.28 3.34
N GLY A 72 17.27 -11.41 4.03
CA GLY A 72 17.42 -10.95 5.41
C GLY A 72 17.22 -9.45 5.55
N LYS A 73 17.84 -8.65 4.67
CA LYS A 73 17.68 -7.19 4.66
C LYS A 73 16.27 -6.76 4.28
N ALA A 74 15.71 -7.37 3.24
CA ALA A 74 14.37 -7.08 2.76
C ALA A 74 13.31 -7.41 3.82
N LEU A 75 13.35 -8.62 4.38
CA LEU A 75 12.42 -9.05 5.43
C LEU A 75 12.54 -8.18 6.68
N ALA A 76 13.76 -7.83 7.11
CA ALA A 76 13.93 -6.94 8.26
C ALA A 76 13.22 -5.59 8.05
N ARG A 77 13.38 -4.98 6.86
CA ARG A 77 12.73 -3.70 6.53
C ARG A 77 11.21 -3.83 6.45
N VAL A 78 10.73 -4.88 5.80
CA VAL A 78 9.29 -5.17 5.68
C VAL A 78 8.69 -5.38 7.06
N LEU A 79 9.26 -6.26 7.89
CA LEU A 79 8.74 -6.56 9.23
C LEU A 79 8.78 -5.35 10.17
N VAL A 80 9.84 -4.55 10.15
CA VAL A 80 9.94 -3.34 10.98
C VAL A 80 8.84 -2.34 10.59
N PHE A 81 8.68 -2.07 9.30
CA PHE A 81 7.68 -1.09 8.85
C PHE A 81 6.25 -1.61 9.01
N MET A 82 6.02 -2.91 8.78
CA MET A 82 4.77 -3.60 9.12
C MET A 82 4.42 -3.44 10.60
N GLY A 83 5.39 -3.66 11.49
CA GLY A 83 5.21 -3.52 12.93
C GLY A 83 4.86 -2.09 13.33
N VAL A 84 5.56 -1.10 12.79
CA VAL A 84 5.27 0.33 13.05
C VAL A 84 3.87 0.70 12.57
N SER A 85 3.50 0.29 11.35
CA SER A 85 2.15 0.51 10.80
C SER A 85 1.07 -0.17 11.64
N PHE A 86 1.29 -1.44 12.00
CA PHE A 86 0.39 -2.23 12.83
C PHE A 86 0.14 -1.55 14.18
N VAL A 87 1.20 -1.19 14.90
CA VAL A 87 1.08 -0.54 16.23
C VAL A 87 0.44 0.84 16.10
N GLY A 88 0.78 1.62 15.08
CA GLY A 88 0.19 2.94 14.86
C GLY A 88 -1.32 2.88 14.63
N VAL A 89 -1.77 1.98 13.76
CA VAL A 89 -3.21 1.80 13.49
C VAL A 89 -3.92 1.18 14.69
N LEU A 90 -3.33 0.18 15.35
CA LEU A 90 -3.89 -0.44 16.55
C LEU A 90 -4.07 0.57 17.69
N ALA A 91 -3.10 1.47 17.90
CA ALA A 91 -3.21 2.56 18.86
C ALA A 91 -4.34 3.53 18.49
N GLY A 92 -4.50 3.86 17.20
CA GLY A 92 -5.60 4.67 16.69
C GLY A 92 -6.97 4.02 16.92
N SER A 93 -7.11 2.73 16.59
CA SER A 93 -8.32 1.95 16.83
C SER A 93 -8.66 1.89 18.32
N PHE A 94 -7.65 1.72 19.19
CA PHE A 94 -7.85 1.73 20.64
C PHE A 94 -8.29 3.11 21.16
N GLY A 95 -7.74 4.20 20.60
CA GLY A 95 -8.20 5.56 20.89
C GLY A 95 -9.67 5.78 20.53
N LEU A 96 -10.13 5.21 19.42
CA LEU A 96 -11.54 5.26 19.03
C LEU A 96 -12.43 4.53 20.04
N VAL A 97 -12.03 3.34 20.51
CA VAL A 97 -12.76 2.55 21.52
C VAL A 97 -12.90 3.30 22.85
N ILE A 98 -11.90 4.10 23.24
CA ILE A 98 -11.94 4.87 24.49
C ILE A 98 -12.86 6.09 24.36
N THR A 99 -12.80 6.77 23.22
CA THR A 99 -13.48 8.06 23.00
C THR A 99 -14.93 7.91 22.58
N THR A 100 -15.29 6.78 21.97
CA THR A 100 -16.67 6.44 21.59
C THR A 100 -17.20 5.36 22.53
N SER A 101 -18.49 5.38 22.86
CA SER A 101 -19.07 4.35 23.75
C SER A 101 -18.81 2.95 23.18
N VAL A 102 -18.28 2.04 24.00
CA VAL A 102 -17.86 0.67 23.63
C VAL A 102 -18.91 -0.11 22.84
N ALA A 103 -20.20 0.18 23.03
CA ALA A 103 -21.30 -0.43 22.27
C ALA A 103 -21.30 -0.11 20.76
N ALA A 104 -20.56 0.92 20.31
CA ALA A 104 -20.53 1.38 18.92
C ALA A 104 -19.32 0.87 18.12
N VAL A 105 -18.27 0.35 18.78
CA VAL A 105 -17.06 -0.10 18.08
C VAL A 105 -17.03 -1.61 17.97
N SER A 106 -17.19 -2.11 16.74
CA SER A 106 -17.06 -3.54 16.46
C SER A 106 -15.59 -3.98 16.65
N PHE A 107 -15.37 -5.14 17.27
CA PHE A 107 -14.04 -5.77 17.39
C PHE A 107 -13.36 -5.97 16.02
N SER A 108 -14.14 -5.98 14.93
CA SER A 108 -13.62 -5.97 13.56
C SER A 108 -12.64 -4.83 13.28
N HIS A 109 -12.77 -3.68 13.94
CA HIS A 109 -11.89 -2.51 13.74
C HIS A 109 -10.41 -2.81 14.06
N LEU A 110 -10.14 -3.79 14.92
CA LEU A 110 -8.79 -4.26 15.21
C LEU A 110 -8.15 -5.02 14.03
N LEU A 111 -8.96 -5.64 13.16
CA LEU A 111 -8.46 -6.26 11.92
C LEU A 111 -7.93 -5.20 10.94
N GLY A 112 -8.36 -3.95 11.07
CA GLY A 112 -7.82 -2.83 10.29
C GLY A 112 -6.30 -2.74 10.41
N ALA A 113 -5.75 -2.93 11.61
CA ALA A 113 -4.31 -2.93 11.84
C ALA A 113 -3.58 -4.03 11.03
N VAL A 114 -4.20 -5.21 10.88
CA VAL A 114 -3.64 -6.32 10.09
C VAL A 114 -3.58 -5.96 8.61
N TRP A 115 -4.67 -5.40 8.08
CA TRP A 115 -4.74 -4.98 6.66
C TRP A 115 -3.78 -3.82 6.36
N SER A 116 -3.68 -2.85 7.27
CA SER A 116 -2.72 -1.76 7.22
C SER A 116 -1.26 -2.26 7.28
N ALA A 117 -0.98 -3.29 8.08
CA ALA A 117 0.34 -3.92 8.10
C ALA A 117 0.66 -4.59 6.76
N LEU A 118 -0.26 -5.41 6.22
CA LEU A 118 -0.07 -6.07 4.92
C LEU A 118 0.14 -5.05 3.78
N PHE A 119 -0.65 -3.98 3.76
CA PHE A 119 -0.50 -2.91 2.80
C PHE A 119 0.85 -2.20 2.93
N SER A 120 1.29 -1.91 4.16
CA SER A 120 2.62 -1.32 4.39
C SER A 120 3.78 -2.24 3.95
N ALA A 121 3.60 -3.56 4.05
CA ALA A 121 4.55 -4.54 3.53
C ALA A 121 4.71 -4.43 2.02
N ALA A 122 3.58 -4.30 1.29
CA ALA A 122 3.57 -4.14 -0.16
C ALA A 122 4.32 -2.86 -0.57
N LEU A 123 4.07 -1.74 0.11
CA LEU A 123 4.72 -0.46 -0.18
C LEU A 123 6.24 -0.52 0.03
N VAL A 124 6.70 -1.05 1.17
CA VAL A 124 8.14 -1.17 1.46
C VAL A 124 8.82 -2.14 0.52
N SER A 125 8.15 -3.21 0.11
CA SER A 125 8.69 -4.17 -0.87
C SER A 125 9.05 -3.48 -2.19
N ILE A 126 8.20 -2.56 -2.67
CA ILE A 126 8.50 -1.76 -3.87
C ILE A 126 9.75 -0.88 -3.63
N ALA A 127 9.83 -0.20 -2.49
CA ALA A 127 10.95 0.67 -2.16
C ALA A 127 12.29 -0.10 -2.06
N VAL A 128 12.27 -1.28 -1.43
CA VAL A 128 13.43 -2.18 -1.34
C VAL A 128 13.86 -2.65 -2.74
N THR A 129 12.89 -2.92 -3.61
CA THR A 129 13.14 -3.33 -5.00
C THR A 129 13.86 -2.23 -5.77
N LEU A 130 13.37 -0.98 -5.69
CA LEU A 130 14.03 0.16 -6.30
C LEU A 130 15.45 0.36 -5.74
N SER A 131 15.63 0.21 -4.43
CA SER A 131 16.95 0.25 -3.80
C SER A 131 17.91 -0.81 -4.36
N ALA A 132 17.41 -2.02 -4.65
CA ALA A 132 18.21 -3.09 -5.20
C ALA A 132 18.60 -2.86 -6.67
N LEU A 133 17.67 -2.33 -7.48
CA LEU A 133 17.86 -2.13 -8.92
C LEU A 133 18.70 -0.91 -9.28
N LEU A 134 18.72 0.12 -8.43
CA LEU A 134 19.36 1.39 -8.73
C LEU A 134 20.79 1.42 -8.22
N SER A 135 21.72 1.90 -9.06
CA SER A 135 23.17 1.71 -8.86
C SER A 135 23.78 2.54 -7.73
N SER A 136 23.21 3.70 -7.40
CA SER A 136 23.73 4.61 -6.38
C SER A 136 22.65 5.07 -5.41
N ARG A 137 23.05 5.56 -4.24
CA ARG A 137 22.17 6.13 -3.21
C ARG A 137 21.33 7.29 -3.74
N LEU A 138 21.93 8.18 -4.54
CA LEU A 138 21.19 9.30 -5.15
C LEU A 138 20.14 8.78 -6.13
N HIS A 139 20.50 7.83 -7.00
CA HIS A 139 19.52 7.23 -7.91
C HIS A 139 18.42 6.50 -7.15
N ALA A 140 18.74 5.76 -6.09
CA ALA A 140 17.76 5.08 -5.25
C ALA A 140 16.79 6.05 -4.56
N LEU A 141 17.29 7.18 -4.06
CA LEU A 141 16.45 8.24 -3.49
C LEU A 141 15.52 8.85 -4.55
N SER A 142 16.07 9.21 -5.72
CA SER A 142 15.27 9.73 -6.83
C SER A 142 14.23 8.71 -7.30
N GLY A 143 14.60 7.43 -7.37
CA GLY A 143 13.70 6.33 -7.68
C GLY A 143 12.60 6.16 -6.64
N ALA A 144 12.91 6.32 -5.35
CA ALA A 144 11.90 6.26 -4.30
C ALA A 144 10.91 7.43 -4.37
N ILE A 145 11.38 8.64 -4.65
CA ILE A 145 10.52 9.81 -4.87
C ILE A 145 9.63 9.59 -6.11
N ALA A 146 10.23 9.21 -7.24
CA ALA A 146 9.49 8.96 -8.48
C ALA A 146 8.52 7.79 -8.34
N GLY A 147 8.91 6.72 -7.64
CA GLY A 147 8.09 5.56 -7.35
C GLY A 147 6.91 5.90 -6.45
N TYR A 148 7.11 6.74 -5.43
CA TYR A 148 6.03 7.30 -4.62
C TYR A 148 5.02 8.07 -5.48
N PHE A 149 5.48 9.05 -6.26
CA PHE A 149 4.59 9.83 -7.10
C PHE A 149 3.90 8.98 -8.18
N GLY A 150 4.62 8.04 -8.78
CA GLY A 150 4.08 7.11 -9.78
C GLY A 150 3.02 6.19 -9.19
N LEU A 151 3.23 5.68 -7.96
CA LEU A 151 2.26 4.83 -7.29
C LEU A 151 1.02 5.63 -6.87
N VAL A 152 1.21 6.77 -6.19
CA VAL A 152 0.12 7.60 -5.66
C VAL A 152 -0.69 8.26 -6.77
N PHE A 153 -0.02 8.94 -7.70
CA PHE A 153 -0.66 9.78 -8.70
C PHE A 153 -0.78 9.12 -10.08
N GLY A 154 0.03 8.10 -10.38
CA GLY A 154 -0.06 7.39 -11.66
C GLY A 154 -1.37 6.63 -11.85
N ALA A 155 -2.04 6.26 -10.75
CA ALA A 155 -3.35 5.63 -10.77
C ALA A 155 -4.42 6.49 -11.50
N VAL A 156 -4.36 7.83 -11.45
CA VAL A 156 -5.31 8.69 -12.20
C VAL A 156 -5.26 8.36 -13.69
N TRP A 157 -4.04 8.22 -14.21
CA TRP A 157 -3.79 8.13 -15.63
C TRP A 157 -4.12 6.73 -16.16
N THR A 158 -3.76 5.68 -15.40
CA THR A 158 -4.12 4.31 -15.75
C THR A 158 -5.64 4.11 -15.77
N LEU A 159 -6.37 4.78 -14.86
CA LEU A 159 -7.84 4.75 -14.81
C LEU A 159 -8.51 5.40 -16.01
N GLY A 160 -7.91 6.44 -16.58
CA GLY A 160 -8.42 7.08 -17.80
C GLY A 160 -8.34 6.17 -19.02
N ILE A 161 -7.36 5.28 -19.07
CA ILE A 161 -7.09 4.41 -20.24
C ILE A 161 -7.70 3.02 -20.07
N ALA A 162 -7.56 2.42 -18.88
CA ALA A 162 -7.97 1.05 -18.59
C ALA A 162 -8.57 0.96 -17.16
N PRO A 163 -9.86 1.25 -16.98
CA PRO A 163 -10.50 1.27 -15.65
C PRO A 163 -10.37 -0.06 -14.89
N ILE A 164 -10.38 -1.20 -15.59
CA ILE A 164 -10.23 -2.53 -15.00
C ILE A 164 -8.87 -2.73 -14.31
N ALA A 165 -7.83 -1.98 -14.72
CA ALA A 165 -6.49 -2.09 -14.16
C ALA A 165 -6.43 -1.63 -12.69
N ILE A 166 -7.44 -0.92 -12.21
CA ILE A 166 -7.55 -0.47 -10.81
C ILE A 166 -7.49 -1.62 -9.81
N VAL A 167 -8.02 -2.78 -10.21
CA VAL A 167 -8.12 -3.97 -9.36
C VAL A 167 -6.75 -4.43 -8.92
N GLY A 168 -5.78 -4.37 -9.83
CA GLY A 168 -4.40 -4.74 -9.55
C GLY A 168 -3.65 -3.70 -8.73
N HIS A 169 -4.24 -2.54 -8.43
CA HIS A 169 -3.57 -1.47 -7.70
C HIS A 169 -3.56 -1.76 -6.18
N PRO A 170 -2.43 -1.59 -5.47
CA PRO A 170 -2.35 -1.93 -4.05
C PRO A 170 -3.27 -1.06 -3.19
N PHE A 171 -3.53 0.19 -3.56
CA PHE A 171 -4.52 1.03 -2.85
C PHE A 171 -5.93 0.49 -2.96
N HIS A 172 -6.33 -0.03 -4.13
CA HIS A 172 -7.66 -0.61 -4.28
C HIS A 172 -7.80 -1.88 -3.43
N GLY A 173 -6.78 -2.75 -3.43
CA GLY A 173 -6.75 -3.91 -2.52
C GLY A 173 -6.87 -3.49 -1.06
N TYR A 174 -6.11 -2.48 -0.63
CA TYR A 174 -6.21 -1.96 0.74
C TYR A 174 -7.60 -1.37 1.06
N SER A 175 -8.17 -0.56 0.16
CA SER A 175 -9.47 0.09 0.39
C SER A 175 -10.61 -0.91 0.52
N VAL A 176 -10.61 -1.99 -0.27
CA VAL A 176 -11.61 -3.07 -0.17
C VAL A 176 -11.55 -3.74 1.20
N LEU A 177 -10.35 -4.00 1.73
CA LEU A 177 -10.18 -4.65 3.03
C LEU A 177 -10.58 -3.74 4.19
N ILE A 178 -10.26 -2.45 4.11
CA ILE A 178 -10.61 -1.47 5.14
C ILE A 178 -12.10 -1.13 5.10
N ALA A 179 -12.73 -1.04 3.92
CA ALA A 179 -14.17 -0.81 3.82
C ALA A 179 -14.97 -1.93 4.50
N GLY A 180 -14.56 -3.19 4.35
CA GLY A 180 -15.19 -4.30 5.09
C GLY A 180 -15.05 -4.23 6.61
N VAL A 181 -14.11 -3.44 7.13
CA VAL A 181 -13.87 -3.26 8.57
C VAL A 181 -14.55 -1.98 9.09
N PHE A 182 -14.52 -0.91 8.30
CA PHE A 182 -14.96 0.44 8.64
C PHE A 182 -16.05 0.91 7.66
N ASP A 183 -17.10 0.10 7.47
CA ASP A 183 -18.15 0.29 6.45
C ASP A 183 -18.88 1.64 6.56
N THR A 184 -18.86 2.27 7.73
CA THR A 184 -19.43 3.61 7.97
C THR A 184 -18.48 4.76 7.67
N MET A 185 -17.16 4.52 7.56
CA MET A 185 -16.14 5.54 7.31
C MET A 185 -15.54 5.46 5.90
N TYR A 186 -15.54 4.27 5.29
CA TYR A 186 -14.98 4.04 3.96
C TYR A 186 -16.04 3.47 3.04
N PRO A 187 -16.57 4.25 2.07
CA PRO A 187 -17.52 3.71 1.10
C PRO A 187 -16.84 2.66 0.23
N SER A 188 -17.42 1.46 0.15
CA SER A 188 -16.90 0.42 -0.74
C SER A 188 -17.13 0.81 -2.20
N LEU A 189 -16.10 0.61 -3.04
CA LEU A 189 -16.20 0.89 -4.49
C LEU A 189 -17.31 0.05 -5.15
N GLU A 190 -17.67 -1.07 -4.55
CA GLU A 190 -18.80 -1.94 -4.92
C GLU A 190 -20.15 -1.20 -4.86
N ILE A 191 -20.40 -0.40 -3.81
CA ILE A 191 -21.62 0.40 -3.66
C ILE A 191 -21.67 1.51 -4.72
N THR A 192 -20.53 2.10 -5.06
CA THR A 192 -20.44 3.18 -6.06
C THR A 192 -20.57 2.68 -7.51
N LEU A 193 -20.13 1.45 -7.81
CA LEU A 193 -20.25 0.87 -9.15
C LEU A 193 -21.60 0.18 -9.40
N SER A 194 -22.23 -0.35 -8.35
CA SER A 194 -23.55 -0.98 -8.42
C SER A 194 -24.69 0.04 -8.60
N SER A 195 -24.50 1.29 -8.18
CA SER A 195 -25.49 2.37 -8.38
C SER A 195 -25.58 2.89 -9.82
N GLY A 196 -24.67 2.48 -10.74
CA GLY A 196 -24.56 3.08 -12.08
C GLY A 196 -24.55 2.14 -13.30
N SER A 197 -24.53 0.80 -13.18
CA SER A 197 -24.53 -0.07 -14.38
C SER A 197 -25.05 -1.50 -14.16
N GLN A 198 -25.83 -2.01 -15.14
CA GLN A 198 -26.33 -3.41 -15.18
C GLN A 198 -25.21 -4.47 -15.37
N SER A 199 -23.95 -4.05 -15.53
CA SER A 199 -22.77 -4.93 -15.66
C SER A 199 -22.13 -5.35 -14.31
N ALA A 200 -22.70 -4.92 -13.18
CA ALA A 200 -22.14 -5.12 -11.84
C ALA A 200 -21.88 -6.60 -11.49
N GLU A 201 -22.75 -7.53 -11.91
CA GLU A 201 -22.63 -8.95 -11.55
C GLU A 201 -21.39 -9.65 -12.14
N THR A 202 -20.85 -9.17 -13.26
CA THR A 202 -19.70 -9.84 -13.92
C THR A 202 -18.34 -9.42 -13.33
N LEU A 203 -18.29 -8.27 -12.64
CA LEU A 203 -17.07 -7.72 -12.01
C LEU A 203 -17.04 -7.88 -10.48
N LEU A 204 -18.13 -8.34 -9.88
CA LEU A 204 -18.30 -8.50 -8.44
C LEU A 204 -17.26 -9.44 -7.80
N TRP A 205 -16.84 -10.51 -8.50
CA TRP A 205 -15.79 -11.42 -7.98
C TRP A 205 -14.42 -10.73 -7.82
N VAL A 206 -14.17 -9.69 -8.62
CA VAL A 206 -12.88 -9.01 -8.71
C VAL A 206 -12.65 -8.03 -7.55
N VAL A 207 -13.73 -7.54 -6.93
CA VAL A 207 -13.71 -6.55 -5.84
C VAL A 207 -13.85 -7.21 -4.45
N THR A 208 -13.71 -8.54 -4.38
CA THR A 208 -13.87 -9.28 -3.12
C THR A 208 -12.63 -9.21 -2.22
N ALA A 209 -12.84 -9.31 -0.90
CA ALA A 209 -11.75 -9.31 0.08
C ALA A 209 -10.65 -10.37 -0.20
N PRO A 210 -10.94 -11.61 -0.60
CA PRO A 210 -9.89 -12.59 -0.92
C PRO A 210 -9.01 -12.15 -2.10
N VAL A 211 -9.59 -11.55 -3.14
CA VAL A 211 -8.84 -11.03 -4.30
C VAL A 211 -7.97 -9.86 -3.86
N ALA A 212 -8.48 -8.95 -3.04
CA ALA A 212 -7.72 -7.85 -2.48
C ALA A 212 -6.49 -8.30 -1.68
N VAL A 213 -6.65 -9.35 -0.85
CA VAL A 213 -5.53 -9.98 -0.14
C VAL A 213 -4.49 -10.51 -1.12
N LEU A 214 -4.91 -11.25 -2.15
CA LEU A 214 -4.00 -11.79 -3.16
C LEU A 214 -3.24 -10.69 -3.90
N VAL A 215 -3.92 -9.60 -4.28
CA VAL A 215 -3.28 -8.43 -4.91
C VAL A 215 -2.18 -7.88 -4.02
N LEU A 216 -2.45 -7.66 -2.72
CA LEU A 216 -1.43 -7.17 -1.80
C LEU A 216 -0.27 -8.16 -1.64
N PHE A 217 -0.54 -9.47 -1.55
CA PHE A 217 0.52 -10.48 -1.53
C PHE A 217 1.38 -10.46 -2.80
N VAL A 218 0.77 -10.29 -3.97
CA VAL A 218 1.50 -10.13 -5.23
C VAL A 218 2.39 -8.89 -5.17
N TRP A 219 1.91 -7.79 -4.61
CA TRP A 219 2.72 -6.58 -4.42
C TRP A 219 3.80 -6.68 -3.34
N VAL A 220 3.76 -7.69 -2.48
CA VAL A 220 4.89 -8.03 -1.61
C VAL A 220 5.88 -8.92 -2.36
N CYS A 221 5.40 -10.04 -2.89
CA CYS A 221 6.26 -11.08 -3.46
C CYS A 221 6.89 -10.68 -4.80
N CYS A 222 6.14 -10.06 -5.70
CA CYS A 222 6.60 -9.73 -7.05
C CYS A 222 7.73 -8.69 -7.02
N PRO A 223 7.61 -7.55 -6.33
CA PRO A 223 8.73 -6.60 -6.23
C PRO A 223 9.96 -7.24 -5.60
N LEU A 224 9.82 -7.96 -4.47
CA LEU A 224 10.97 -8.61 -3.82
C LEU A 224 11.65 -9.64 -4.72
N ALA A 225 10.88 -10.41 -5.50
CA ALA A 225 11.44 -11.32 -6.49
C ALA A 225 12.22 -10.56 -7.57
N VAL A 226 11.64 -9.49 -8.13
CA VAL A 226 12.30 -8.63 -9.13
C VAL A 226 13.58 -8.00 -8.57
N GLY A 227 13.54 -7.51 -7.33
CA GLY A 227 14.70 -6.92 -6.65
C GLY A 227 15.81 -7.93 -6.45
N TYR A 228 15.49 -9.17 -6.07
CA TYR A 228 16.45 -10.26 -5.98
C TYR A 228 17.06 -10.61 -7.35
N LEU A 229 16.25 -10.66 -8.42
CA LEU A 229 16.73 -10.91 -9.77
C LEU A 229 17.70 -9.83 -10.26
N GLY A 230 17.51 -8.58 -9.84
CA GLY A 230 18.49 -7.51 -10.06
C GLY A 230 19.77 -7.73 -9.25
N PHE A 231 19.62 -7.95 -7.94
CA PHE A 231 20.73 -8.09 -7.01
C PHE A 231 21.65 -9.28 -7.31
N ARG A 232 21.11 -10.41 -7.75
CA ARG A 232 21.91 -11.61 -8.05
C ARG A 232 22.87 -11.42 -9.22
N ASN A 233 22.58 -10.48 -10.13
CA ASN A 233 23.37 -10.24 -11.34
C ASN A 233 24.58 -9.31 -11.09
N GLU A 234 24.71 -8.73 -9.89
CA GLU A 234 25.80 -7.81 -9.59
C GLU A 234 27.14 -8.56 -9.41
N VAL A 235 28.20 -8.12 -10.09
CA VAL A 235 29.53 -8.71 -9.89
C VAL A 235 30.16 -8.05 -8.66
N PHE A 236 30.26 -8.77 -7.54
CA PHE A 236 31.14 -8.35 -6.45
C PHE A 236 32.56 -8.65 -6.92
N LEU A 237 33.37 -7.62 -7.14
CA LEU A 237 34.79 -7.79 -7.38
C LEU A 237 35.39 -8.36 -6.07
N SER A 238 35.70 -9.66 -6.10
CA SER A 238 36.53 -10.34 -5.09
C SER A 238 38.00 -9.99 -5.29
#